data_AF-A0A2S9TQT2-F1
#
_entry.id   AF-A0A2S9TQT2-F1
#
_cell.length_a   1.000
_cell.length_b   1.000
_cell.length_c   1.000
_cell.angle_alpha   90.00
_cell.angle_beta   90.00
_cell.angle_gamma   90.00
#
_symmetry.space_group_name_H-M   'P 1'
#
loop_
_entity.id
_entity.type
_entity.pdbx_description
1 polymer ?
#
loop_
_entity_poly.entity_id
_entity_poly.type
_entity_poly.pdbx_seq_one_letter_code
_entity_poly.pdbx_strand_id
1 'polypeptide(L)'
;MRNRVLFLLFLSLNLFANENLAKRLILAYPLFLEKYEDNFIYFKDGSKLQFSKNNKDLSYEEIIQNSSLENQMSMKYIKIDENKNYIPAKNEDAGRFRNEEFFKKIYGKNRQEIEKNLVKIKWLEKSQNKTLWVTKINGIDKKLEEISKELDNLPKEFKKYIVNPDGVYNFRKISGTNRLSTHSFAIAIDLNKEYSNYWLWDQKGNNIEYKNKIPLEIVKIFEKHGFIWGGRWYHYDTMHFEYRPELLLN
;
A
#
# COMPACT_ATOMS: atom_id res chain seq x y z
N MET A 1 34.05 27.78 -10.96
CA MET A 1 34.09 26.91 -9.76
C MET A 1 32.76 26.84 -8.99
N ARG A 2 31.98 27.94 -8.86
CA ARG A 2 30.71 27.96 -8.11
C ARG A 2 29.64 26.96 -8.61
N ASN A 3 29.52 26.74 -9.92
CA ASN A 3 28.54 25.80 -10.49
C ASN A 3 28.89 24.31 -10.31
N ARG A 4 30.19 23.96 -10.20
CA ARG A 4 30.61 22.57 -9.95
C ARG A 4 30.34 22.15 -8.51
N VAL A 5 30.48 23.07 -7.56
CA VAL A 5 30.19 22.82 -6.13
C VAL A 5 28.69 22.63 -5.89
N LEU A 6 27.82 23.46 -6.49
CA LEU A 6 26.37 23.24 -6.41
C LEU A 6 25.95 21.90 -7.04
N PHE A 7 26.50 21.55 -8.21
CA PHE A 7 26.16 20.29 -8.89
C PHE A 7 26.57 19.05 -8.07
N LEU A 8 27.75 19.07 -7.46
CA LEU A 8 28.22 18.00 -6.57
C LEU A 8 27.35 17.88 -5.31
N LEU A 9 26.92 19.01 -4.72
CA LEU A 9 25.99 19.01 -3.58
C LEU A 9 24.63 18.39 -3.94
N PHE A 10 24.02 18.81 -5.04
CA PHE A 10 22.74 18.26 -5.50
C PHE A 10 22.83 16.76 -5.83
N LEU A 11 23.93 16.30 -6.41
CA LEU A 11 24.14 14.87 -6.69
C LEU A 11 24.24 14.07 -5.38
N SER A 12 25.01 14.55 -4.41
CA SER A 12 25.16 13.89 -3.10
C SER A 12 23.83 13.79 -2.32
N LEU A 13 23.03 14.87 -2.28
CA LEU A 13 21.74 14.88 -1.58
C LEU A 13 20.74 13.87 -2.16
N ASN A 14 20.69 13.71 -3.48
CA ASN A 14 19.81 12.73 -4.13
C ASN A 14 20.26 11.28 -3.86
N LEU A 15 21.58 11.03 -3.81
CA LEU A 15 22.13 9.73 -3.43
C LEU A 15 21.73 9.35 -2.00
N PHE A 16 21.89 10.26 -1.04
CA PHE A 16 21.52 10.03 0.36
C PHE A 16 20.01 9.82 0.54
N ALA A 17 19.17 10.59 -0.15
CA ALA A 17 17.72 10.42 -0.11
C ALA A 17 17.31 9.02 -0.60
N ASN A 18 17.86 8.59 -1.74
CA ASN A 18 17.58 7.27 -2.29
C ASN A 18 18.07 6.14 -1.39
N GLU A 19 19.24 6.30 -0.77
CA GLU A 19 19.75 5.32 0.18
C GLU A 19 18.81 5.15 1.39
N ASN A 20 18.26 6.25 1.92
CA ASN A 20 17.31 6.20 3.03
C ASN A 20 15.97 5.53 2.64
N LEU A 21 15.42 5.88 1.47
CA LEU A 21 14.21 5.25 0.96
C LEU A 21 14.42 3.75 0.70
N ALA A 22 15.56 3.39 0.12
CA ALA A 22 15.94 2.00 -0.12
C ALA A 22 16.13 1.21 1.19
N LYS A 23 16.76 1.79 2.21
CA LYS A 23 16.89 1.19 3.55
C LYS A 23 15.54 0.88 4.16
N ARG A 24 14.59 1.83 4.12
CA ARG A 24 13.21 1.61 4.60
C ARG A 24 12.55 0.44 3.86
N LEU A 25 12.70 0.36 2.54
CA LEU A 25 12.18 -0.75 1.75
C LEU A 25 12.80 -2.10 2.16
N ILE A 26 14.12 -2.17 2.35
CA ILE A 26 14.82 -3.39 2.78
C ILE A 26 14.36 -3.85 4.17
N LEU A 27 14.25 -2.93 5.11
CA LEU A 27 13.77 -3.22 6.47
C LEU A 27 12.32 -3.74 6.49
N ALA A 28 11.50 -3.28 5.55
CA ALA A 28 10.10 -3.69 5.45
C ALA A 28 9.90 -5.09 4.84
N TYR A 29 10.85 -5.57 4.04
CA TYR A 29 10.80 -6.87 3.35
C TYR A 29 12.04 -7.73 3.61
N PRO A 30 12.38 -8.02 4.88
CA PRO A 30 13.66 -8.63 5.25
C PRO A 30 13.80 -10.09 4.81
N LEU A 31 12.71 -10.76 4.43
CA LEU A 31 12.75 -12.12 3.88
C LEU A 31 13.16 -12.14 2.40
N PHE A 32 13.02 -11.01 1.69
CA PHE A 32 13.18 -10.94 0.24
C PHE A 32 14.34 -10.06 -0.18
N LEU A 33 14.60 -8.98 0.55
CA LEU A 33 15.57 -7.95 0.18
C LEU A 33 16.85 -8.11 0.99
N GLU A 34 17.98 -7.82 0.34
CA GLU A 34 19.31 -7.97 0.91
C GLU A 34 20.00 -6.62 1.09
N LYS A 35 20.19 -5.88 -0.01
CA LYS A 35 20.94 -4.62 0.00
C LYS A 35 20.52 -3.67 -1.11
N TYR A 36 20.99 -2.43 -1.01
CA TYR A 36 20.91 -1.40 -2.04
C TYR A 36 22.32 -1.01 -2.46
N GLU A 37 22.59 -1.01 -3.77
CA GLU A 37 23.89 -0.66 -4.34
C GLU A 37 23.71 -0.21 -5.79
N ASP A 38 24.43 0.83 -6.21
CA ASP A 38 24.46 1.34 -7.60
C ASP A 38 23.08 1.55 -8.24
N ASN A 39 22.11 2.10 -7.49
CA ASN A 39 20.72 2.30 -7.93
C ASN A 39 19.92 1.00 -8.16
N PHE A 40 20.30 -0.10 -7.52
CA PHE A 40 19.56 -1.37 -7.54
C PHE A 40 19.23 -1.85 -6.13
N ILE A 41 18.03 -2.39 -5.98
CA ILE A 41 17.66 -3.25 -4.85
C ILE A 41 17.99 -4.68 -5.23
N TYR A 42 18.79 -5.33 -4.39
CA TYR A 42 19.16 -6.73 -4.52
C TYR A 42 18.22 -7.60 -3.68
N PHE A 43 17.72 -8.65 -4.29
CA PHE A 43 16.95 -9.70 -3.64
C PHE A 43 17.90 -10.78 -3.13
N LYS A 44 17.50 -11.48 -2.07
CA LYS A 44 18.27 -12.59 -1.47
C LYS A 44 18.49 -13.78 -2.40
N ASP A 45 17.74 -13.86 -3.51
CA ASP A 45 17.94 -14.87 -4.55
C ASP A 45 18.96 -14.45 -5.62
N GLY A 46 19.66 -13.34 -5.42
CA GLY A 46 20.69 -12.79 -6.32
C GLY A 46 20.15 -11.96 -7.46
N SER A 47 18.83 -11.92 -7.69
CA SER A 47 18.23 -11.01 -8.68
C SER A 47 18.20 -9.58 -8.16
N LYS A 48 17.99 -8.61 -9.07
CA LYS A 48 17.94 -7.19 -8.70
C LYS A 48 16.88 -6.42 -9.50
N LEU A 49 16.40 -5.32 -8.91
CA LEU A 49 15.45 -4.41 -9.53
C LEU A 49 15.97 -2.97 -9.42
N GLN A 50 15.90 -2.22 -10.51
CA GLN A 50 16.34 -0.82 -10.53
C GLN A 50 15.46 0.03 -9.60
N PHE A 51 16.09 0.82 -8.74
CA PHE A 51 15.39 1.57 -7.70
C PHE A 51 14.75 2.86 -8.24
N SER A 52 15.57 3.73 -8.83
CA SER A 52 15.15 4.98 -9.47
C SER A 52 15.23 4.88 -10.99
N LYS A 53 14.28 5.51 -11.67
CA LYS A 53 14.30 5.80 -13.11
C LYS A 53 14.30 7.33 -13.27
N ASN A 54 14.89 7.85 -14.35
CA ASN A 54 14.89 9.29 -14.58
C ASN A 54 13.45 9.80 -14.81
N ASN A 55 12.88 10.44 -13.80
CA ASN A 55 11.46 10.79 -13.73
C ASN A 55 11.22 12.31 -13.66
N LYS A 56 12.24 13.13 -13.98
CA LYS A 56 12.20 14.58 -13.71
C LYS A 56 11.07 15.33 -14.40
N ASP A 57 10.54 14.79 -15.50
CA ASP A 57 9.54 15.45 -16.34
C ASP A 57 8.21 14.68 -16.45
N LEU A 58 8.00 13.63 -15.64
CA LEU A 58 6.76 12.84 -15.70
C LEU A 58 5.64 13.48 -14.89
N SER A 59 4.44 13.53 -15.48
CA SER A 59 3.19 13.86 -14.81
C SER A 59 2.78 12.81 -13.78
N TYR A 60 1.83 13.15 -12.90
CA TYR A 60 1.26 12.22 -11.94
C TYR A 60 0.66 10.98 -12.64
N GLU A 61 -0.03 11.21 -13.76
CA GLU A 61 -0.67 10.19 -14.59
C GLU A 61 0.36 9.27 -15.26
N GLU A 62 1.55 9.76 -15.60
CA GLU A 62 2.62 8.92 -16.13
C GLU A 62 3.29 8.09 -15.03
N ILE A 63 3.57 8.71 -13.87
CA ILE A 63 4.19 8.02 -12.73
C ILE A 63 3.26 6.92 -12.20
N ILE A 64 1.96 7.17 -12.09
CA ILE A 64 1.02 6.15 -11.60
C ILE A 64 0.99 4.94 -12.54
N GLN A 65 1.18 5.11 -13.85
CA GLN A 65 1.18 3.99 -14.80
C GLN A 65 2.49 3.20 -14.80
N ASN A 66 3.64 3.87 -14.58
CA ASN A 66 4.97 3.26 -14.66
C ASN A 66 5.90 3.66 -13.50
N SER A 67 5.45 3.38 -12.28
CA SER A 67 6.16 3.75 -11.05
C SER A 67 7.48 2.98 -10.88
N SER A 68 8.57 3.69 -10.59
CA SER A 68 9.80 3.10 -10.03
C SER A 68 9.61 2.73 -8.55
N LEU A 69 10.61 2.08 -7.93
CA LEU A 69 10.63 1.88 -6.48
C LEU A 69 10.80 3.20 -5.72
N GLU A 70 11.61 4.12 -6.25
CA GLU A 70 11.73 5.46 -5.69
C GLU A 70 10.37 6.18 -5.67
N ASN A 71 9.59 6.13 -6.77
CA ASN A 71 8.23 6.70 -6.78
C ASN A 71 7.31 6.01 -5.76
N GLN A 72 7.42 4.69 -5.61
CA GLN A 72 6.64 3.94 -4.62
C GLN A 72 6.92 4.43 -3.18
N MET A 73 8.14 4.91 -2.92
CA MET A 73 8.61 5.36 -1.62
C MET A 73 8.55 6.89 -1.42
N SER A 74 8.24 7.67 -2.46
CA SER A 74 8.46 9.12 -2.46
C SER A 74 7.45 9.91 -1.65
N MET A 75 6.25 9.36 -1.42
CA MET A 75 5.18 10.01 -0.66
C MET A 75 5.14 9.46 0.77
N LYS A 76 5.30 10.36 1.75
CA LYS A 76 5.14 10.00 3.17
C LYS A 76 3.68 9.66 3.44
N TYR A 77 3.43 8.51 4.06
CA TYR A 77 2.12 8.17 4.61
C TYR A 77 1.98 8.77 6.01
N ILE A 78 0.88 9.48 6.27
CA ILE A 78 0.61 10.12 7.58
C ILE A 78 -0.37 9.24 8.38
N LYS A 79 0.15 8.56 9.41
CA LYS A 79 -0.66 7.69 10.28
C LYS A 79 -1.73 8.44 11.06
N ILE A 80 -2.72 7.72 11.58
CA ILE A 80 -3.75 8.33 12.45
C ILE A 80 -3.11 8.95 13.70
N ASP A 81 -2.13 8.29 14.29
CA ASP A 81 -1.45 8.76 15.51
C ASP A 81 -0.53 9.97 15.26
N GLU A 82 -0.10 10.20 14.02
CA GLU A 82 0.67 11.40 13.67
C GLU A 82 -0.24 12.62 13.49
N ASN A 83 -1.38 12.45 12.80
CA ASN A 83 -2.36 13.52 12.65
C ASN A 83 -3.76 12.97 12.36
N LYS A 84 -4.63 12.96 13.37
CA LYS A 84 -6.00 12.45 13.26
C LYS A 84 -6.84 13.16 12.19
N ASN A 85 -6.65 14.46 12.01
CA ASN A 85 -7.47 15.31 11.13
C ASN A 85 -6.81 15.54 9.76
N TYR A 86 -5.80 14.73 9.40
CA TYR A 86 -5.09 14.89 8.14
C TYR A 86 -5.99 14.63 6.93
N ILE A 87 -6.05 15.61 6.03
CA ILE A 87 -6.71 15.52 4.72
C ILE A 87 -5.61 15.68 3.67
N PRO A 88 -5.42 14.71 2.76
CA PRO A 88 -4.37 14.78 1.76
C PRO A 88 -4.56 15.94 0.78
N ALA A 89 -3.46 16.61 0.42
CA ALA A 89 -3.46 17.62 -0.63
C ALA A 89 -3.66 17.00 -2.01
N LYS A 90 -3.92 17.82 -3.04
CA LYS A 90 -4.10 17.32 -4.42
C LYS A 90 -2.94 16.41 -4.84
N ASN A 91 -3.28 15.21 -5.34
CA ASN A 91 -2.35 14.17 -5.79
C ASN A 91 -1.44 13.59 -4.68
N GLU A 92 -1.75 13.87 -3.43
CA GLU A 92 -1.09 13.23 -2.31
C GLU A 92 -1.74 11.87 -2.04
N ASP A 93 -1.13 10.84 -2.60
CA ASP A 93 -1.69 9.50 -2.68
C ASP A 93 -0.68 8.45 -2.22
N ALA A 94 -0.18 8.59 -0.98
CA ALA A 94 0.87 7.75 -0.43
C ALA A 94 0.51 6.25 -0.54
N GLY A 95 1.21 5.55 -1.44
CA GLY A 95 0.97 4.14 -1.77
C GLY A 95 0.27 3.86 -3.10
N ARG A 96 -0.30 4.85 -3.81
CA ARG A 96 -0.90 4.62 -5.15
C ARG A 96 0.14 4.40 -6.25
N PHE A 97 1.33 4.99 -6.09
CA PHE A 97 2.51 4.66 -6.88
C PHE A 97 3.02 3.28 -6.46
N ARG A 98 2.95 2.32 -7.39
CA ARG A 98 3.24 0.92 -7.14
C ARG A 98 4.05 0.35 -8.29
N ASN A 99 5.23 -0.16 -7.97
CA ASN A 99 6.04 -0.91 -8.91
C ASN A 99 5.49 -2.34 -8.99
N GLU A 100 4.82 -2.69 -10.10
CA GLU A 100 4.18 -4.01 -10.23
C GLU A 100 5.19 -5.16 -10.27
N GLU A 101 6.36 -4.94 -10.88
CA GLU A 101 7.42 -5.96 -10.96
C GLU A 101 7.95 -6.34 -9.57
N PHE A 102 8.05 -5.38 -8.66
CA PHE A 102 8.35 -5.64 -7.26
C PHE A 102 7.31 -6.55 -6.59
N PHE A 103 6.02 -6.26 -6.75
CA PHE A 103 4.97 -7.09 -6.17
C PHE A 103 4.89 -8.47 -6.81
N LYS A 104 5.04 -8.58 -8.13
CA LYS A 104 5.15 -9.88 -8.82
C LYS A 104 6.32 -10.70 -8.29
N LYS A 105 7.47 -10.07 -8.04
CA LYS A 105 8.66 -10.75 -7.53
C LYS A 105 8.45 -11.34 -6.14
N ILE A 106 7.71 -10.67 -5.27
CA ILE A 106 7.48 -11.11 -3.89
C ILE A 106 6.28 -12.06 -3.78
N TYR A 107 5.17 -11.75 -4.45
CA TYR A 107 3.87 -12.40 -4.22
C TYR A 107 3.45 -13.39 -5.33
N GLY A 108 4.12 -13.35 -6.49
CA GLY A 108 3.88 -14.24 -7.63
C GLY A 108 3.63 -13.48 -8.93
N LYS A 109 4.19 -13.95 -10.05
CA LYS A 109 4.17 -13.21 -11.32
C LYS A 109 2.87 -13.35 -12.12
N ASN A 110 2.11 -14.39 -11.82
CA ASN A 110 0.87 -14.74 -12.51
C ASN A 110 -0.11 -15.39 -11.52
N ARG A 111 -1.35 -15.59 -11.99
CA ARG A 111 -2.43 -16.17 -11.19
C ARG A 111 -2.03 -17.47 -10.49
N GLN A 112 -1.40 -18.39 -11.21
CA GLN A 112 -1.01 -19.71 -10.67
C GLN A 112 0.01 -19.59 -9.53
N GLU A 113 1.03 -18.75 -9.69
CA GLU A 113 2.04 -18.53 -8.64
C GLU A 113 1.44 -17.85 -7.41
N ILE A 114 0.53 -16.90 -7.61
CA ILE A 114 -0.17 -16.20 -6.53
C ILE A 114 -1.07 -17.18 -5.77
N GLU A 115 -1.90 -17.97 -6.46
CA GLU A 115 -2.86 -18.87 -5.84
C GLU A 115 -2.18 -19.96 -4.99
N LYS A 116 -0.94 -20.36 -5.32
CA LYS A 116 -0.12 -21.28 -4.49
C LYS A 116 0.24 -20.71 -3.11
N ASN A 117 0.22 -19.39 -2.97
CA ASN A 117 0.54 -18.70 -1.72
C ASN A 117 -0.70 -18.43 -0.86
N LEU A 118 -1.90 -18.69 -1.37
CA LEU A 118 -3.14 -18.40 -0.66
C LEU A 118 -3.44 -19.44 0.42
N VAL A 119 -3.90 -18.96 1.56
CA VAL A 119 -4.43 -19.74 2.67
C VAL A 119 -5.80 -19.19 3.08
N LYS A 120 -6.58 -20.00 3.79
CA LYS A 120 -7.88 -19.59 4.33
C LYS A 120 -7.71 -19.09 5.76
N ILE A 121 -8.36 -17.98 6.08
CA ILE A 121 -8.51 -17.48 7.45
C ILE A 121 -10.00 -17.29 7.79
N LYS A 122 -10.31 -17.16 9.08
CA LYS A 122 -11.64 -16.76 9.57
C LYS A 122 -11.68 -15.27 9.90
N TRP A 123 -12.53 -14.55 9.17
CA TRP A 123 -12.81 -13.14 9.38
C TRP A 123 -13.99 -12.96 10.34
N LEU A 124 -13.75 -12.20 11.42
CA LEU A 124 -14.67 -11.93 12.51
C LEU A 124 -15.34 -13.22 13.00
N GLU A 125 -14.55 -14.15 13.54
CA GLU A 125 -15.00 -15.51 13.88
C GLU A 125 -16.27 -15.54 14.75
N LYS A 126 -16.43 -14.59 15.67
CA LYS A 126 -17.61 -14.47 16.54
C LYS A 126 -18.77 -13.74 15.84
N SER A 127 -18.50 -12.66 15.12
CA SER A 127 -19.56 -11.80 14.55
C SER A 127 -20.06 -12.25 13.17
N GLN A 128 -19.23 -12.92 12.35
CA GLN A 128 -19.55 -13.27 10.96
C GLN A 128 -19.03 -14.64 10.52
N ASN A 129 -17.85 -15.07 11.00
CA ASN A 129 -17.19 -16.31 10.63
C ASN A 129 -17.00 -16.49 9.10
N LYS A 130 -16.73 -15.39 8.37
CA LYS A 130 -16.53 -15.42 6.91
C LYS A 130 -15.16 -16.00 6.60
N THR A 131 -15.08 -16.88 5.60
CA THR A 131 -13.79 -17.41 5.15
C THR A 131 -13.19 -16.48 4.09
N LEU A 132 -11.96 -16.03 4.29
CA LEU A 132 -11.23 -15.19 3.34
C LEU A 132 -9.99 -15.93 2.83
N TRP A 133 -9.66 -15.72 1.55
CA TRP A 133 -8.40 -16.17 0.95
C TRP A 133 -7.38 -15.05 1.00
N VAL A 134 -6.25 -15.31 1.65
CA VAL A 134 -5.20 -14.33 1.96
C VAL A 134 -3.85 -14.93 1.62
N THR A 135 -2.84 -14.12 1.28
CA THR A 135 -1.49 -14.64 1.08
C THR A 135 -0.81 -14.95 2.41
N LYS A 136 -0.05 -16.05 2.48
CA LYS A 136 0.84 -16.35 3.62
C LYS A 136 2.17 -15.59 3.56
N ILE A 137 2.50 -14.98 2.43
CA ILE A 137 3.75 -14.26 2.24
C ILE A 137 3.82 -13.06 3.18
N ASN A 138 4.99 -12.81 3.77
CA ASN A 138 5.21 -11.78 4.80
C ASN A 138 4.31 -11.94 6.05
N GLY A 139 3.73 -13.13 6.28
CA GLY A 139 2.84 -13.40 7.41
C GLY A 139 1.54 -12.58 7.36
N ILE A 140 1.10 -12.17 6.17
CA ILE A 140 -0.10 -11.36 5.97
C ILE A 140 -1.35 -12.09 6.47
N ASP A 141 -1.41 -13.42 6.33
CA ASP A 141 -2.46 -14.26 6.91
C ASP A 141 -2.56 -14.08 8.43
N LYS A 142 -1.43 -14.12 9.14
CA LYS A 142 -1.38 -13.98 10.60
C LYS A 142 -1.72 -12.57 11.05
N LYS A 143 -1.27 -11.56 10.31
CA LYS A 143 -1.64 -10.16 10.55
C LYS A 143 -3.13 -9.95 10.39
N LEU A 144 -3.75 -10.51 9.34
CA LEU A 144 -5.19 -10.41 9.12
C LEU A 144 -6.00 -11.22 10.14
N GLU A 145 -5.49 -12.35 10.65
CA GLU A 145 -6.10 -13.08 11.78
C GLU A 145 -6.12 -12.21 13.05
N GLU A 146 -5.02 -11.52 13.38
CA GLU A 146 -4.97 -10.63 14.55
C GLU A 146 -5.83 -9.37 14.35
N ILE A 147 -5.80 -8.74 13.17
CA ILE A 147 -6.72 -7.63 12.83
C ILE A 147 -8.17 -8.09 12.98
N SER A 148 -8.52 -9.26 12.40
CA SER A 148 -9.85 -9.87 12.50
C SER A 148 -10.29 -9.99 13.95
N LYS A 149 -9.43 -10.54 14.82
CA LYS A 149 -9.70 -10.71 16.25
C LYS A 149 -9.87 -9.37 16.98
N GLU A 150 -9.00 -8.38 16.73
CA GLU A 150 -9.11 -7.05 17.34
C GLU A 150 -10.43 -6.36 16.94
N LEU A 151 -10.77 -6.37 15.65
CA LEU A 151 -12.02 -5.83 15.12
C LEU A 151 -13.26 -6.57 15.65
N ASP A 152 -13.15 -7.89 15.83
CA ASP A 152 -14.24 -8.71 16.34
C ASP A 152 -14.56 -8.43 17.82
N ASN A 153 -13.61 -7.87 18.56
CA ASN A 153 -13.83 -7.45 19.95
C ASN A 153 -14.23 -5.96 20.08
N LEU A 154 -14.31 -5.20 18.98
CA LEU A 154 -14.81 -3.83 19.03
C LEU A 154 -16.30 -3.77 19.40
N PRO A 155 -16.77 -2.65 20.00
CA PRO A 155 -18.17 -2.40 20.30
C PRO A 155 -19.10 -2.59 19.10
N LYS A 156 -20.39 -2.85 19.38
CA LYS A 156 -21.40 -3.22 18.38
C LYS A 156 -21.56 -2.17 17.27
N GLU A 157 -21.38 -0.89 17.58
CA GLU A 157 -21.49 0.20 16.61
C GLU A 157 -20.45 0.14 15.47
N PHE A 158 -19.32 -0.53 15.68
CA PHE A 158 -18.29 -0.72 14.66
C PHE A 158 -18.65 -1.83 13.67
N LYS A 159 -19.54 -2.75 14.04
CA LYS A 159 -19.78 -3.99 13.27
C LYS A 159 -20.22 -3.73 11.83
N LYS A 160 -21.08 -2.74 11.61
CA LYS A 160 -21.58 -2.37 10.28
C LYS A 160 -20.46 -2.06 9.27
N TYR A 161 -19.33 -1.53 9.74
CA TYR A 161 -18.18 -1.20 8.90
C TYR A 161 -17.32 -2.42 8.52
N ILE A 162 -17.30 -3.46 9.35
CA ILE A 162 -16.32 -4.56 9.26
C ILE A 162 -16.94 -5.91 8.84
N VAL A 163 -18.24 -6.10 9.06
CA VAL A 163 -18.97 -7.27 8.54
C VAL A 163 -19.19 -7.12 7.05
N ASN A 164 -19.23 -8.24 6.33
CA ASN A 164 -19.40 -8.27 4.88
C ASN A 164 -18.29 -7.48 4.14
N PRO A 165 -17.00 -7.79 4.36
CA PRO A 165 -15.93 -7.19 3.56
C PRO A 165 -16.16 -7.46 2.07
N ASP A 166 -15.93 -6.44 1.24
CA ASP A 166 -16.13 -6.46 -0.22
C ASP A 166 -15.12 -7.39 -0.92
N GLY A 167 -13.97 -7.66 -0.29
CA GLY A 167 -13.08 -8.73 -0.73
C GLY A 167 -11.65 -8.64 -0.23
N VAL A 168 -10.89 -9.70 -0.48
CA VAL A 168 -9.43 -9.74 -0.28
C VAL A 168 -8.74 -10.14 -1.58
N TYR A 169 -8.90 -11.40 -1.98
CA TYR A 169 -8.33 -11.90 -3.23
C TYR A 169 -9.30 -11.75 -4.40
N ASN A 170 -8.85 -11.07 -5.45
CA ASN A 170 -9.51 -11.04 -6.75
C ASN A 170 -8.46 -10.78 -7.82
N PHE A 171 -8.12 -11.79 -8.63
CA PHE A 171 -7.14 -11.65 -9.70
C PHE A 171 -7.73 -10.84 -10.86
N ARG A 172 -7.45 -9.54 -10.87
CA ARG A 172 -7.95 -8.58 -11.85
C ARG A 172 -6.95 -7.47 -12.15
N LYS A 173 -7.17 -6.80 -13.28
CA LYS A 173 -6.56 -5.50 -13.56
C LYS A 173 -7.35 -4.38 -12.86
N ILE A 174 -6.69 -3.26 -12.61
CA ILE A 174 -7.37 -2.02 -12.20
C ILE A 174 -8.13 -1.48 -13.42
N SER A 175 -9.39 -1.08 -13.23
CA SER A 175 -10.24 -0.55 -14.30
C SER A 175 -9.54 0.57 -15.06
N GLY A 176 -9.58 0.53 -16.40
CA GLY A 176 -8.93 1.52 -17.26
C GLY A 176 -7.40 1.41 -17.34
N THR A 177 -6.78 0.35 -16.80
CA THR A 177 -5.32 0.16 -16.85
C THR A 177 -4.94 -1.27 -17.23
N ASN A 178 -3.65 -1.48 -17.52
CA ASN A 178 -3.07 -2.82 -17.69
C ASN A 178 -2.45 -3.41 -16.43
N ARG A 179 -2.54 -2.70 -15.29
CA ARG A 179 -1.88 -3.05 -14.04
C ARG A 179 -2.72 -3.98 -13.19
N LEU A 180 -2.10 -4.90 -12.48
CA LEU A 180 -2.77 -5.73 -11.49
C LEU A 180 -3.22 -4.88 -10.29
N SER A 181 -4.43 -5.14 -9.79
CA SER A 181 -4.87 -4.62 -8.50
C SER A 181 -4.06 -5.25 -7.37
N THR A 182 -3.90 -4.55 -6.24
CA THR A 182 -3.29 -5.13 -5.04
C THR A 182 -4.11 -6.29 -4.47
N HIS A 183 -5.42 -6.34 -4.74
CA HIS A 183 -6.25 -7.53 -4.49
C HIS A 183 -5.81 -8.77 -5.28
N SER A 184 -5.18 -8.60 -6.44
CA SER A 184 -4.65 -9.73 -7.21
C SER A 184 -3.54 -10.45 -6.47
N PHE A 185 -2.81 -9.77 -5.58
CA PHE A 185 -1.75 -10.39 -4.76
C PHE A 185 -2.25 -10.83 -3.37
N ALA A 186 -3.54 -10.66 -3.07
CA ALA A 186 -4.15 -10.92 -1.76
C ALA A 186 -3.45 -10.19 -0.60
N ILE A 187 -2.92 -8.99 -0.88
CA ILE A 187 -2.28 -8.10 0.11
C ILE A 187 -3.18 -6.91 0.51
N ALA A 188 -4.41 -6.88 0.02
CA ALA A 188 -5.37 -5.83 0.28
C ALA A 188 -6.72 -6.39 0.71
N ILE A 189 -7.43 -5.67 1.57
CA ILE A 189 -8.79 -5.99 1.99
C ILE A 189 -9.65 -4.74 1.85
N ASP A 190 -10.82 -4.94 1.24
CA ASP A 190 -11.90 -3.95 1.23
C ASP A 190 -12.90 -4.32 2.32
N LEU A 191 -13.18 -3.37 3.22
CA LEU A 191 -14.21 -3.50 4.25
C LEU A 191 -15.62 -3.33 3.66
N ASN A 192 -16.63 -3.09 4.50
CA ASN A 192 -18.01 -2.96 4.03
C ASN A 192 -18.19 -1.70 3.18
N LYS A 193 -18.41 -1.91 1.88
CA LYS A 193 -18.64 -0.89 0.86
C LYS A 193 -19.83 0.04 1.16
N GLU A 194 -20.90 -0.46 1.77
CA GLU A 194 -22.09 0.36 2.09
C GLU A 194 -21.77 1.47 3.10
N TYR A 195 -20.80 1.21 3.98
CA TYR A 195 -20.38 2.12 5.05
C TYR A 195 -19.03 2.77 4.74
N SER A 196 -18.72 2.94 3.45
CA SER A 196 -17.53 3.62 2.97
C SER A 196 -17.86 4.76 2.00
N ASN A 197 -16.81 5.36 1.46
CA ASN A 197 -16.74 6.42 0.48
C ASN A 197 -15.60 6.14 -0.50
N TYR A 198 -15.82 6.46 -1.76
CA TYR A 198 -14.83 6.34 -2.83
C TYR A 198 -14.87 7.59 -3.71
N TRP A 199 -13.69 8.12 -4.05
CA TRP A 199 -13.57 9.41 -4.70
C TRP A 199 -14.33 9.52 -6.02
N LEU A 200 -14.40 8.45 -6.84
CA LEU A 200 -15.18 8.48 -8.08
C LEU A 200 -16.69 8.59 -7.86
N TRP A 201 -17.21 8.15 -6.71
CA TRP A 201 -18.64 8.31 -6.39
C TRP A 201 -18.99 9.74 -5.99
N ASP A 202 -18.00 10.46 -5.47
CA ASP A 202 -18.16 11.80 -4.89
C ASP A 202 -17.64 12.91 -5.82
N GLN A 203 -16.88 12.57 -6.85
CA GLN A 203 -16.27 13.50 -7.80
C GLN A 203 -17.34 14.32 -8.55
N LYS A 204 -17.15 15.65 -8.58
CA LYS A 204 -17.96 16.59 -9.36
C LYS A 204 -17.07 17.41 -10.28
N GLY A 205 -17.03 17.05 -11.56
CA GLY A 205 -16.06 17.62 -12.50
C GLY A 205 -14.63 17.34 -12.05
N ASN A 206 -13.83 18.40 -11.86
CA ASN A 206 -12.44 18.28 -11.40
C ASN A 206 -12.28 18.38 -9.87
N ASN A 207 -13.38 18.51 -9.12
CA ASN A 207 -13.35 18.66 -7.68
C ASN A 207 -13.64 17.32 -6.97
N ILE A 208 -12.81 16.98 -5.98
CA ILE A 208 -12.98 15.83 -5.09
C ILE A 208 -13.08 16.38 -3.67
N GLU A 209 -14.28 16.31 -3.08
CA GLU A 209 -14.51 16.68 -1.69
C GLU A 209 -14.23 15.45 -0.81
N TYR A 210 -13.29 15.56 0.13
CA TYR A 210 -12.94 14.44 1.01
C TYR A 210 -14.12 14.00 1.88
N LYS A 211 -14.41 12.71 1.89
CA LYS A 211 -15.42 12.09 2.75
C LYS A 211 -14.91 10.80 3.35
N ASN A 212 -15.30 10.56 4.59
CA ASN A 212 -15.02 9.33 5.29
C ASN A 212 -16.17 8.92 6.22
N LYS A 213 -16.49 7.63 6.22
CA LYS A 213 -17.39 6.98 7.17
C LYS A 213 -16.68 5.99 8.09
N ILE A 214 -15.51 5.49 7.72
CA ILE A 214 -14.77 4.47 8.49
C ILE A 214 -14.22 5.08 9.77
N PRO A 215 -14.58 4.55 10.95
CA PRO A 215 -13.99 4.97 12.22
C PRO A 215 -12.46 4.82 12.25
N LEU A 216 -11.76 5.82 12.75
CA LEU A 216 -10.29 5.84 12.75
C LEU A 216 -9.69 4.79 13.70
N GLU A 217 -10.46 4.28 14.66
CA GLU A 217 -10.11 3.16 15.53
C GLU A 217 -9.86 1.88 14.71
N ILE A 218 -10.67 1.64 13.67
CA ILE A 218 -10.45 0.53 12.73
C ILE A 218 -9.12 0.75 12.00
N VAL A 219 -8.90 1.97 11.51
CA VAL A 219 -7.69 2.33 10.75
C VAL A 219 -6.42 2.10 11.58
N LYS A 220 -6.42 2.52 12.85
CA LYS A 220 -5.29 2.30 13.78
C LYS A 220 -4.94 0.82 13.95
N ILE A 221 -5.94 -0.06 14.02
CA ILE A 221 -5.72 -1.50 14.12
C ILE A 221 -4.98 -2.00 12.86
N PHE A 222 -5.39 -1.57 11.67
CA PHE A 222 -4.70 -1.92 10.43
C PHE A 222 -3.26 -1.36 10.37
N GLU A 223 -3.06 -0.10 10.73
CA GLU A 223 -1.74 0.56 10.72
C GLU A 223 -0.73 -0.14 11.63
N LYS A 224 -1.16 -0.60 12.83
CA LYS A 224 -0.34 -1.41 13.75
C LYS A 224 0.22 -2.67 13.11
N HIS A 225 -0.50 -3.24 12.15
CA HIS A 225 -0.16 -4.49 11.48
C HIS A 225 0.50 -4.31 10.11
N GLY A 226 0.86 -3.08 9.73
CA GLY A 226 1.60 -2.79 8.49
C GLY A 226 0.71 -2.50 7.29
N PHE A 227 -0.59 -2.24 7.50
CA PHE A 227 -1.52 -1.86 6.44
C PHE A 227 -1.70 -0.34 6.40
N ILE A 228 -1.59 0.24 5.21
CA ILE A 228 -2.00 1.63 4.97
C ILE A 228 -3.48 1.66 4.59
N TRP A 229 -4.10 2.82 4.77
CA TRP A 229 -5.51 3.03 4.49
C TRP A 229 -5.74 3.94 3.28
N GLY A 230 -6.62 3.53 2.37
CA GLY A 230 -6.97 4.29 1.18
C GLY A 230 -7.71 5.59 1.47
N GLY A 231 -8.23 5.80 2.68
CA GLY A 231 -8.74 7.10 3.12
C GLY A 231 -7.66 8.15 3.44
N ARG A 232 -6.37 7.82 3.30
CA ARG A 232 -5.24 8.78 3.32
C ARG A 232 -4.76 9.17 1.93
N TRP A 233 -5.56 8.93 0.90
CA TRP A 233 -5.28 9.34 -0.47
C TRP A 233 -6.15 10.52 -0.84
N TYR A 234 -5.63 11.44 -1.65
CA TYR A 234 -6.44 12.47 -2.31
C TYR A 234 -7.55 11.81 -3.15
N HIS A 235 -7.19 10.78 -3.91
CA HIS A 235 -8.10 9.88 -4.58
C HIS A 235 -8.54 8.76 -3.62
N TYR A 236 -9.26 9.14 -2.56
CA TYR A 236 -9.58 8.26 -1.45
C TYR A 236 -10.40 7.03 -1.83
N ASP A 237 -10.04 5.91 -1.21
CA ASP A 237 -10.79 4.66 -1.24
C ASP A 237 -10.91 4.14 0.20
N THR A 238 -11.96 4.58 0.90
CA THR A 238 -12.01 4.42 2.36
C THR A 238 -12.30 2.99 2.79
N MET A 239 -12.83 2.11 1.92
CA MET A 239 -12.94 0.69 2.26
C MET A 239 -11.59 -0.04 2.17
N HIS A 240 -10.65 0.49 1.39
CA HIS A 240 -9.42 -0.19 1.00
C HIS A 240 -8.31 -0.08 2.03
N PHE A 241 -7.76 -1.23 2.41
CA PHE A 241 -6.54 -1.35 3.21
C PHE A 241 -5.55 -2.24 2.47
N GLU A 242 -4.28 -1.84 2.40
CA GLU A 242 -3.24 -2.66 1.76
C GLU A 242 -1.97 -2.76 2.58
N TYR A 243 -1.38 -3.94 2.61
CA TYR A 243 -0.15 -4.23 3.32
C TYR A 243 1.04 -3.54 2.64
N ARG A 244 1.50 -2.45 3.25
CA ARG A 244 2.57 -1.57 2.75
C ARG A 244 3.47 -1.14 3.92
N PRO A 245 4.13 -2.11 4.59
CA PRO A 245 4.93 -1.85 5.79
C PRO A 245 6.03 -0.80 5.54
N GLU A 246 6.55 -0.71 4.32
CA GLU A 246 7.61 0.21 3.95
C GLU A 246 7.22 1.69 4.08
N LEU A 247 5.92 1.99 4.02
CA LEU A 247 5.40 3.35 4.16
C LEU A 247 5.16 3.75 5.62
N LEU A 248 5.21 2.79 6.55
CA LEU A 248 4.94 2.97 7.98
C LEU A 248 6.21 3.00 8.84
N LEU A 249 7.36 2.67 8.23
CA LEU A 249 8.68 2.83 8.85
C LEU A 249 9.14 4.29 8.75
N ASN A 250 9.74 4.79 9.83
CA ASN A 250 10.36 6.11 9.88
C ASN A 250 11.83 6.04 9.48
#